data_AF-A0A843DJH7-F1
#
_entry.id   AF-A0A843DJH7-F1
#
_cell.length_a   1.000
_cell.length_b   1.000
_cell.length_c   1.000
_cell.angle_alpha   90.00
_cell.angle_beta   90.00
_cell.angle_gamma   90.00
#
_symmetry.space_group_name_H-M   'P 1'
#
loop_
_entity.id
_entity.type
_entity.pdbx_description
1 polymer ?
#
loop_
_entity_poly.entity_id
_entity_poly.type
_entity_poly.pdbx_seq_one_letter_code
_entity_poly.pdbx_strand_id
1 'polypeptide(L)' 'CSNCPLCALGNDNNKTRIYKINEMEADHVTAWSKGGATDISNCTMLCKMHNRAKGNK' A
#
# COMPACT_ATOMS: atom_id res chain seq x y z
N CYS A 1 -12.84 1.46 -6.10
CA CYS A 1 -11.60 1.01 -6.75
C CYS A 1 -10.73 2.24 -6.93
N SER A 2 -9.58 2.31 -6.26
CA SER A 2 -8.72 3.50 -6.22
C SER A 2 -7.32 3.12 -6.66
N ASN A 3 -6.53 4.08 -7.14
CA ASN A 3 -5.12 3.82 -7.40
C ASN A 3 -4.35 3.66 -6.08
N CYS A 4 -3.34 2.80 -6.07
CA CYS A 4 -2.36 2.72 -5.01
C CYS A 4 -1.63 4.07 -4.89
N PRO A 5 -1.50 4.65 -3.68
CA PRO A 5 -0.83 5.93 -3.49
C PRO A 5 0.64 5.87 -3.92
N LEU A 6 1.34 4.74 -3.74
CA LEU A 6 2.70 4.57 -4.23
C LEU A 6 2.79 4.54 -5.76
N CYS A 7 1.83 3.91 -6.44
CA CYS A 7 1.75 3.96 -7.91
C CYS A 7 1.43 5.37 -8.41
N ALA A 8 0.54 6.08 -7.72
CA ALA A 8 0.13 7.44 -8.09
C ALA A 8 1.25 8.47 -7.85
N LEU A 9 2.08 8.27 -6.82
CA LEU A 9 3.26 9.08 -6.52
C LEU A 9 4.45 8.75 -7.44
N GLY A 10 4.57 7.50 -7.90
CA GLY A 10 5.61 7.06 -8.83
C GLY A 10 5.39 7.59 -10.25
N ASN A 11 6.47 7.63 -11.04
CA ASN A 11 6.41 7.98 -12.46
C ASN A 11 6.28 6.74 -13.36
N ASP A 12 5.62 5.70 -12.85
CA ASP A 12 5.49 4.41 -13.51
C ASP A 12 4.29 4.41 -14.44
N ASN A 13 4.24 3.45 -15.37
CA ASN A 13 3.06 3.21 -16.23
C ASN A 13 1.78 2.90 -15.44
N ASN A 14 1.90 2.61 -14.13
CA ASN A 14 0.79 2.31 -13.24
C ASN A 14 0.20 3.55 -12.54
N LYS A 15 0.67 4.78 -12.81
CA LYS A 15 0.22 6.00 -12.12
C LYS A 15 -1.26 6.35 -12.30
N THR A 16 -1.88 5.85 -13.37
CA THR A 16 -3.31 6.01 -13.65
C THR A 16 -4.08 4.69 -13.57
N ARG A 17 -3.40 3.60 -13.18
CA ARG A 17 -4.02 2.28 -13.09
C ARG A 17 -4.94 2.22 -11.87
N ILE A 18 -6.21 1.91 -12.10
CA ILE A 18 -7.15 1.68 -11.01
C ILE A 18 -7.12 0.19 -10.65
N TYR A 19 -6.77 -0.11 -9.40
CA TYR A 19 -6.74 -1.49 -8.90
C TYR A 19 -8.11 -1.87 -8.33
N LYS A 20 -8.52 -3.12 -8.52
CA LYS A 20 -9.69 -3.68 -7.83
C LYS A 20 -9.34 -3.95 -6.38
N ILE A 21 -10.34 -3.97 -5.49
CA ILE A 21 -10.15 -4.31 -4.06
C ILE A 21 -9.42 -5.64 -3.89
N ASN A 22 -9.69 -6.63 -4.75
CA ASN A 22 -9.01 -7.95 -4.68
C ASN A 22 -7.52 -7.92 -5.09
N GLU A 23 -7.06 -6.82 -5.68
CA GLU A 23 -5.67 -6.58 -6.08
C GLU A 23 -4.95 -5.61 -5.12
N MET A 24 -5.67 -5.11 -4.12
CA MET A 24 -5.17 -4.21 -3.09
C MET A 24 -5.10 -4.95 -1.75
N GLU A 25 -4.13 -4.57 -0.94
CA GLU A 25 -3.93 -5.09 0.40
C GLU A 25 -3.82 -3.91 1.36
N ALA A 26 -4.52 -4.03 2.48
CA ALA A 26 -4.35 -3.12 3.60
C ALA A 26 -3.05 -3.50 4.30
N ASP A 27 -2.16 -2.53 4.45
CA ASP A 27 -0.88 -2.70 5.14
C ASP A 27 -0.70 -1.63 6.23
N HIS A 28 0.12 -1.95 7.22
CA HIS A 28 0.47 -1.01 8.26
C HIS A 28 1.58 -0.09 7.78
N VAL A 29 1.39 1.23 7.84
CA VAL A 29 2.44 2.22 7.51
C VAL A 29 3.68 1.96 8.36
N THR A 30 3.49 1.79 9.66
CA THR A 30 4.48 1.39 10.64
C THR A 30 4.28 -0.08 10.99
N ALA A 31 5.32 -0.90 10.77
CA ALA A 31 5.32 -2.30 11.14
C ALA A 31 5.09 -2.48 12.66
N TRP A 32 4.36 -3.52 13.05
CA TRP A 32 4.15 -3.88 14.45
C TRP A 32 5.47 -4.09 15.21
N SER A 33 6.49 -4.63 14.53
CA SER A 33 7.84 -4.82 15.08
C SER A 33 8.53 -3.52 15.52
N LYS A 34 8.07 -2.36 15.02
CA LYS A 34 8.56 -1.04 15.40
C LYS A 34 7.60 -0.27 16.33
N GLY A 35 6.59 -0.95 16.88
CA GLY A 35 5.58 -0.34 17.75
C GLY A 35 4.43 0.34 16.99
N GLY A 36 4.17 -0.06 15.73
CA GLY A 36 3.02 0.44 14.99
C GLY A 36 1.70 0.05 15.65
N ALA A 37 0.86 1.03 16.00
CA ALA A 37 -0.46 0.79 16.56
C ALA A 37 -1.43 0.28 15.47
N THR A 38 -2.39 -0.56 15.85
CA THR A 38 -3.45 -1.05 14.95
C THR A 38 -4.57 -0.02 14.80
N ASP A 39 -4.20 1.21 14.42
CA ASP A 39 -5.13 2.29 14.18
C ASP A 39 -5.42 2.46 12.69
N ILE A 40 -6.61 2.98 12.37
CA ILE A 40 -6.98 3.34 11.00
C ILE A 40 -6.00 4.37 10.40
N SER A 41 -5.42 5.24 11.24
CA SER A 41 -4.38 6.18 10.83
C SER A 41 -3.09 5.48 10.38
N ASN A 42 -2.83 4.26 10.85
CA ASN A 42 -1.70 3.44 10.45
C ASN A 42 -2.06 2.47 9.30
N CYS A 43 -3.31 2.43 8.85
CA CYS A 43 -3.75 1.56 7.78
C CYS A 43 -3.65 2.26 6.42
N THR A 44 -2.89 1.69 5.49
CA THR A 44 -2.76 2.20 4.12
C THR A 44 -3.11 1.12 3.10
N MET A 45 -3.84 1.51 2.06
CA MET A 45 -4.23 0.59 0.98
C MET A 45 -3.19 0.65 -0.13
N LEU A 46 -2.41 -0.42 -0.27
CA LEU A 46 -1.39 -0.54 -1.31
C LEU A 46 -1.75 -1.65 -2.30
N CYS A 47 -1.22 -1.58 -3.53
CA CYS A 47 -1.33 -2.72 -4.43
C CYS A 47 -0.42 -3.86 -3.95
N LYS A 48 -0.80 -5.11 -4.23
CA LYS A 48 -0.03 -6.31 -3.84
C LYS A 48 1.47 -6.22 -4.15
N MET A 49 1.84 -5.63 -5.29
CA MET A 49 3.25 -5.47 -5.68
C MET A 49 4.00 -4.51 -4.76
N HIS A 50 3.43 -3.34 -4.47
CA HIS A 50 4.04 -2.37 -3.58
C HIS A 50 4.04 -2.85 -2.12
N ASN A 51 2.97 -3.52 -1.70
CA ASN A 51 2.92 -4.13 -0.37
C ASN A 51 4.03 -5.17 -0.18
N ARG A 52 4.19 -6.08 -1.15
CA ARG A 52 5.26 -7.09 -1.15
C ARG A 52 6.66 -6.47 -1.19
N ALA A 53 6.85 -5.39 -1.95
CA ALA A 53 8.12 -4.67 -2.01
C ALA A 53 8.46 -3.98 -0.67
N LYS A 54 7.45 -3.50 0.07
CA LYS A 54 7.61 -2.88 1.39
C LYS A 54 7.96 -3.90 2.48
N GLY A 55 7.37 -5.10 2.43
CA GLY A 55 7.61 -6.16 3.42
C GLY A 55 9.02 -6.78 3.40
N ASN A 56 9.86 -6.45 2.42
CA ASN A 56 11.19 -7.04 2.25
C ASN A 56 12.33 -6.15 2.81
N LYS A 57 12.05 -5.35 3.85
CA LYS A 57 13.01 -4.47 4.53
C LYS A 57 12.84 -4.48 6.04
#